data_AF-A0A2E5AYW6-F1
#
_entry.id   AF-A0A2E5AYW6-F1
#
_cell.length_a   1.000
_cell.length_b   1.000
_cell.length_c   1.000
_cell.angle_alpha   90.00
_cell.angle_beta   90.00
_cell.angle_gamma   90.00
#
_symmetry.space_group_name_H-M   'P 1'
#
loop_
_entity.id
_entity.type
_entity.pdbx_description
1 polymer ?
#
loop_
_entity_poly.entity_id
_entity_poly.type
_entity_poly.pdbx_seq_one_letter_code
_entity_poly.pdbx_strand_id
1 'polypeptide(L)'
;MMILKFPMKNILFLFIASLLLHSCDDGDIIITTFNFDDAELNTCGQSGNYVFYKINSDALESLSLKLGVSDSLYKDAGTKTYILNGTSNFVNYRTYDGDLGTNYFCNSIPPTAPIVTVDYVAASGSAELTTVFLFDDDDGVPVEDEFDGDTDGDGIPNIYDEDDDGDNVPTALELDIQNEDGDDNPLTNPLDTDNDGIPDYLDDDDDGDGILTRYEDKNLDLNPRNDVTDPNVGADYLNPEVADTYLVNEYRLHEYTINKNVAIVLKNLVLVSGEEEITQETLNMGTLESIEVIEKETTPEF
;
A
#
# COMPACT_ATOMS: atom_id res chain seq x y z
N MET A 1 -48.90 69.10 -60.47
CA MET A 1 -49.46 68.81 -59.13
C MET A 1 -50.16 67.46 -59.20
N MET A 2 -49.43 66.37 -58.96
CA MET A 2 -49.99 65.01 -58.91
C MET A 2 -49.44 64.38 -57.62
N ILE A 3 -50.31 64.23 -56.62
CA ILE A 3 -49.96 63.70 -55.30
C ILE A 3 -50.22 62.20 -55.36
N LEU A 4 -49.14 61.40 -55.37
CA LEU A 4 -49.23 59.95 -55.11
C LEU A 4 -49.15 59.73 -53.59
N LYS A 5 -50.22 59.18 -53.00
CA LYS A 5 -50.22 58.63 -51.65
C LYS A 5 -49.79 57.17 -51.70
N PHE A 6 -48.68 56.83 -51.05
CA PHE A 6 -48.35 55.45 -50.68
C PHE A 6 -48.84 55.18 -49.25
N PRO A 7 -49.62 54.12 -48.99
CA PRO A 7 -49.90 53.71 -47.63
C PRO A 7 -48.69 52.96 -47.06
N MET A 8 -47.97 53.60 -46.13
CA MET A 8 -47.06 52.93 -45.20
C MET A 8 -47.90 52.10 -44.22
N LYS A 9 -47.99 50.80 -44.45
CA LYS A 9 -48.41 49.86 -43.42
C LYS A 9 -47.71 48.53 -43.69
N ASN A 10 -46.90 48.09 -42.73
CA ASN A 10 -46.23 46.77 -42.65
C ASN A 10 -44.76 46.65 -43.13
N ILE A 11 -43.92 47.69 -43.01
CA ILE A 11 -42.46 47.51 -43.19
C ILE A 11 -41.67 47.65 -41.87
N LEU A 12 -42.29 48.14 -40.79
CA LEU A 12 -41.63 48.27 -39.49
C LEU A 12 -41.54 46.94 -38.69
N PHE A 13 -42.18 45.87 -39.16
CA PHE A 13 -42.17 44.58 -38.45
C PHE A 13 -41.03 43.65 -38.87
N LEU A 14 -40.33 43.94 -39.98
CA LEU A 14 -39.27 43.06 -40.49
C LEU A 14 -37.87 43.40 -39.96
N PHE A 15 -37.65 44.63 -39.46
CA PHE A 15 -36.34 45.06 -38.95
C PHE A 15 -36.14 44.79 -37.45
N ILE A 16 -37.22 44.54 -36.70
CA ILE A 16 -37.16 44.24 -35.26
C ILE A 16 -37.01 42.72 -35.00
N ALA A 17 -37.31 41.88 -35.98
CA ALA A 17 -37.15 40.42 -35.88
C ALA A 17 -35.70 39.94 -36.05
N SER A 18 -34.78 40.79 -36.55
CA SER A 18 -33.38 40.41 -36.81
C SER A 18 -32.42 40.71 -35.64
N LEU A 19 -32.88 41.37 -34.59
CA LEU A 19 -32.07 41.75 -33.41
C LEU A 19 -32.28 40.82 -32.21
N LEU A 20 -33.06 39.75 -32.36
CA LEU A 20 -33.32 38.74 -31.32
C LEU A 20 -32.61 37.41 -31.57
N LEU A 21 -31.67 37.36 -32.52
CA LEU A 21 -30.78 36.21 -32.75
C LEU A 21 -29.34 36.57 -32.38
N HIS A 22 -29.14 37.17 -31.20
CA HIS A 22 -27.90 36.94 -30.47
C HIS A 22 -28.15 35.67 -29.65
N SER A 23 -27.81 34.52 -30.24
CA SER A 23 -27.54 33.35 -29.41
C SER A 23 -26.37 33.73 -28.51
N CYS A 24 -26.64 33.90 -27.21
CA CYS A 24 -25.62 33.56 -26.24
C CYS A 24 -25.32 32.09 -26.50
N ASP A 25 -24.13 31.84 -27.04
CA ASP A 25 -23.46 30.56 -26.91
C ASP A 25 -23.20 30.44 -25.40
N ASP A 26 -24.19 29.94 -24.65
CA ASP A 26 -24.01 29.53 -23.26
C ASP A 26 -23.09 28.33 -23.35
N GLY A 27 -21.78 28.61 -23.34
CA GLY A 27 -20.73 27.62 -23.50
C GLY A 27 -21.10 26.40 -22.68
N ASP A 28 -21.26 25.28 -23.39
CA ASP A 28 -21.61 24.01 -22.78
C ASP A 28 -20.69 23.81 -21.58
N ILE A 29 -21.24 23.93 -20.36
CA ILE A 29 -20.52 23.60 -19.15
C ILE A 29 -20.42 22.09 -19.17
N ILE A 30 -19.37 21.58 -19.83
CA ILE A 30 -18.90 20.23 -19.62
C ILE A 30 -18.41 20.25 -18.18
N ILE A 31 -19.25 19.81 -17.24
CA ILE A 31 -18.79 19.48 -15.91
C ILE A 31 -17.96 18.22 -16.10
N THR A 32 -16.68 18.38 -16.46
CA THR A 32 -15.67 17.37 -16.22
C THR A 32 -15.63 17.21 -14.72
N THR A 33 -16.31 16.20 -14.19
CA THR A 33 -16.17 15.83 -12.79
C THR A 33 -14.79 15.23 -12.64
N PHE A 34 -13.77 16.09 -12.54
CA PHE A 34 -12.40 15.72 -12.22
C PHE A 34 -12.42 15.07 -10.83
N ASN A 35 -12.70 13.77 -10.79
CA ASN A 35 -12.88 12.98 -9.60
C ASN A 35 -12.39 11.56 -9.89
N PHE A 36 -11.42 11.12 -9.10
CA PHE A 36 -10.81 9.80 -9.16
C PHE A 36 -10.82 9.14 -7.79
N ASP A 37 -11.63 9.59 -6.83
CA ASP A 37 -11.59 9.07 -5.46
C ASP A 37 -11.93 7.58 -5.40
N ASP A 38 -12.85 7.12 -6.25
CA ASP A 38 -13.26 5.70 -6.36
C ASP A 38 -12.40 4.88 -7.34
N ALA A 39 -11.47 5.52 -8.06
CA ALA A 39 -10.61 4.82 -9.01
C ALA A 39 -9.38 4.23 -8.31
N GLU A 40 -8.99 3.02 -8.69
CA GLU A 40 -7.79 2.36 -8.16
C GLU A 40 -6.50 2.92 -8.78
N LEU A 41 -5.47 3.09 -7.96
CA LEU A 41 -4.13 3.42 -8.43
C LEU A 41 -3.48 2.17 -9.01
N ASN A 42 -3.02 2.28 -10.25
CA ASN A 42 -2.31 1.23 -10.95
C ASN A 42 -0.93 1.72 -11.36
N THR A 43 -0.01 0.79 -11.63
CA THR A 43 1.35 1.11 -12.07
C THR A 43 1.83 0.17 -13.15
N CYS A 44 2.71 0.68 -14.00
CA CYS A 44 3.47 -0.11 -14.96
C CYS A 44 4.80 0.54 -15.32
N GLY A 45 5.60 -0.20 -16.07
CA GLY A 45 6.94 0.21 -16.44
C GLY A 45 7.97 -0.19 -15.39
N GLN A 46 9.16 0.37 -15.52
CA GLN A 46 10.34 0.01 -14.72
C GLN A 46 11.25 1.23 -14.59
N SER A 47 12.42 1.04 -13.98
CA SER A 47 13.50 2.03 -13.93
C SER A 47 13.65 2.78 -15.26
N GLY A 48 13.63 4.11 -15.16
CA GLY A 48 13.70 5.07 -16.27
C GLY A 48 12.34 5.44 -16.88
N ASN A 49 11.28 4.68 -16.62
CA ASN A 49 9.95 4.89 -17.21
C ASN A 49 8.82 4.30 -16.34
N TYR A 50 8.63 4.83 -15.13
CA TYR A 50 7.50 4.48 -14.29
C TYR A 50 6.25 5.25 -14.72
N VAL A 51 5.12 4.57 -14.79
CA VAL A 51 3.81 5.16 -15.09
C VAL A 51 2.83 4.71 -14.02
N PHE A 52 2.28 5.68 -13.30
CA PHE A 52 1.19 5.49 -12.33
C PHE A 52 -0.08 6.06 -12.93
N TYR A 53 -1.21 5.39 -12.79
CA TYR A 53 -2.43 5.85 -13.44
C TYR A 53 -3.69 5.41 -12.69
N LYS A 54 -4.74 6.21 -12.88
CA LYS A 54 -6.12 5.92 -12.46
C LYS A 54 -7.01 6.01 -13.68
N ILE A 55 -7.96 5.09 -13.80
CA ILE A 55 -8.96 5.08 -14.87
C ILE A 55 -10.34 5.22 -14.23
N ASN A 56 -11.10 6.22 -14.68
CA ASN A 56 -12.53 6.31 -14.40
C ASN A 56 -13.26 5.86 -15.67
N SER A 57 -13.66 4.60 -15.70
CA SER A 57 -14.31 3.96 -16.86
C SER A 57 -15.71 4.49 -17.11
N ASP A 58 -16.45 4.88 -16.08
CA ASP A 58 -17.79 5.47 -16.21
C ASP A 58 -17.76 6.83 -16.92
N ALA A 59 -16.73 7.63 -16.63
CA ALA A 59 -16.53 8.94 -17.25
C ALA A 59 -15.67 8.90 -18.53
N LEU A 60 -15.05 7.76 -18.85
CA LEU A 60 -14.06 7.62 -19.93
C LEU A 60 -12.88 8.60 -19.77
N GLU A 61 -12.32 8.65 -18.56
CA GLU A 61 -11.23 9.57 -18.22
C GLU A 61 -10.08 8.86 -17.50
N SER A 62 -8.89 9.45 -17.56
CA SER A 62 -7.72 8.95 -16.86
C SER A 62 -6.88 10.08 -16.28
N LEU A 63 -6.26 9.82 -15.13
CA LEU A 63 -5.17 10.61 -14.59
C LEU A 63 -3.91 9.75 -14.58
N SER A 64 -2.81 10.22 -15.16
CA SER A 64 -1.56 9.46 -15.22
C SER A 64 -0.36 10.32 -14.86
N LEU A 65 0.54 9.79 -14.02
CA LEU A 65 1.84 10.35 -13.67
C LEU A 65 2.94 9.50 -14.30
N LYS A 66 3.83 10.13 -15.06
CA LYS A 66 5.08 9.50 -15.51
C LYS A 66 6.25 10.03 -14.68
N LEU A 67 7.11 9.13 -14.20
CA LEU A 67 8.39 9.46 -13.57
C LEU A 67 9.56 8.83 -14.33
N GLY A 68 10.45 9.67 -14.86
CA GLY A 68 11.64 9.27 -15.61
C GLY A 68 12.87 9.06 -14.71
N VAL A 69 12.73 8.27 -13.65
CA VAL A 69 13.76 8.06 -12.63
C VAL A 69 14.50 6.75 -12.90
N SER A 70 15.82 6.82 -13.08
CA SER A 70 16.66 5.66 -13.44
C SER A 70 16.98 4.73 -12.27
N ASP A 71 16.88 5.20 -11.03
CA ASP A 71 17.02 4.32 -9.86
C ASP A 71 15.66 3.73 -9.49
N SER A 72 15.65 2.63 -8.74
CA SER A 72 14.41 2.08 -8.19
C SER A 72 13.75 3.13 -7.29
N LEU A 73 12.47 3.41 -7.53
CA LEU A 73 11.66 4.31 -6.69
C LEU A 73 11.48 3.74 -5.28
N TYR A 74 11.57 2.41 -5.13
CA TYR A 74 11.22 1.66 -3.92
C TYR A 74 12.47 1.20 -3.14
N LYS A 75 13.64 1.78 -3.45
CA LYS A 75 14.91 1.37 -2.84
C LYS A 75 15.01 1.72 -1.36
N ASP A 76 14.53 2.91 -1.00
CA ASP A 76 14.65 3.45 0.35
C ASP A 76 13.25 3.87 0.84
N ALA A 77 12.98 3.67 2.13
CA ALA A 77 11.78 4.16 2.78
C ALA A 77 11.80 5.70 2.91
N GLY A 78 10.62 6.28 3.11
CA GLY A 78 10.41 7.72 3.29
C GLY A 78 9.83 8.43 2.05
N THR A 79 9.72 9.75 2.15
CA THR A 79 9.10 10.58 1.12
C THR A 79 10.13 11.22 0.19
N LYS A 80 9.96 11.01 -1.12
CA LYS A 80 10.72 11.69 -2.18
C LYS A 80 9.82 12.59 -3.00
N THR A 81 10.28 13.81 -3.28
CA THR A 81 9.53 14.79 -4.08
C THR A 81 10.12 14.91 -5.48
N TYR A 82 9.27 14.79 -6.50
CA TYR A 82 9.61 14.91 -7.92
C TYR A 82 8.91 16.12 -8.54
N ILE A 83 9.69 17.08 -9.03
CA ILE A 83 9.14 18.25 -9.73
C ILE A 83 8.59 17.82 -11.10
N LEU A 84 7.38 18.27 -11.44
CA LEU A 84 6.77 18.06 -12.75
C LEU A 84 7.37 19.07 -13.74
N ASN A 85 8.20 18.56 -14.66
CA ASN A 85 8.97 19.36 -15.61
C ASN A 85 8.45 19.28 -17.05
N GLY A 86 7.34 18.59 -17.27
CA GLY A 86 6.70 18.44 -18.58
C GLY A 86 7.45 17.51 -19.56
N THR A 87 8.56 16.89 -19.15
CA THR A 87 9.39 16.06 -20.04
C THR A 87 9.69 14.68 -19.46
N SER A 88 10.53 14.60 -18.43
CA SER A 88 10.83 13.33 -17.75
C SER A 88 9.77 12.99 -16.72
N ASN A 89 9.26 14.01 -16.02
CA ASN A 89 8.25 13.89 -14.99
C ASN A 89 7.07 14.77 -15.38
N PHE A 90 5.91 14.18 -15.61
CA PHE A 90 4.72 14.93 -15.98
C PHE A 90 3.46 14.16 -15.61
N VAL A 91 2.37 14.91 -15.46
CA VAL A 91 1.04 14.38 -15.27
C VAL A 91 0.20 14.71 -16.49
N ASN A 92 -0.65 13.77 -16.90
CA ASN A 92 -1.71 13.99 -17.86
C ASN A 92 -3.07 13.71 -17.23
N TYR A 93 -4.05 14.52 -17.59
CA TYR A 93 -5.46 14.20 -17.44
C TYR A 93 -6.07 14.15 -18.84
N ARG A 94 -6.74 13.05 -19.16
CA ARG A 94 -7.26 12.78 -20.50
C ARG A 94 -8.67 12.24 -20.45
N THR A 95 -9.45 12.59 -21.47
CA THR A 95 -10.74 11.96 -21.77
C THR A 95 -10.68 11.26 -23.13
N TYR A 96 -11.57 10.29 -23.33
CA TYR A 96 -11.50 9.37 -24.46
C TYR A 96 -12.87 9.17 -25.14
N ASP A 97 -12.86 8.70 -26.39
CA ASP A 97 -14.08 8.35 -27.14
C ASP A 97 -14.58 6.92 -26.89
N GLY A 98 -13.93 6.19 -25.98
CA GLY A 98 -14.27 4.81 -25.65
C GLY A 98 -13.50 4.32 -24.43
N ASP A 99 -13.85 3.11 -23.98
CA ASP A 99 -13.25 2.48 -22.81
C ASP A 99 -11.78 2.11 -23.03
N LEU A 100 -10.95 2.31 -22.01
CA LEU A 100 -9.50 2.03 -22.07
C LEU A 100 -9.17 0.55 -21.85
N GLY A 101 -10.04 -0.21 -21.20
CA GLY A 101 -9.72 -1.52 -20.64
C GLY A 101 -8.61 -1.45 -19.59
N THR A 102 -8.08 -2.61 -19.22
CA THR A 102 -7.13 -2.76 -18.10
C THR A 102 -5.66 -2.57 -18.50
N ASN A 103 -5.31 -2.67 -19.78
CA ASN A 103 -3.91 -2.72 -20.23
C ASN A 103 -3.46 -1.50 -21.02
N TYR A 104 -4.29 -0.46 -21.19
CA TYR A 104 -4.01 0.69 -22.05
C TYR A 104 -2.61 1.27 -21.83
N PHE A 105 -2.28 1.60 -20.57
CA PHE A 105 -0.99 2.18 -20.17
C PHE A 105 0.16 1.18 -20.14
N CYS A 106 -0.13 -0.11 -19.95
CA CYS A 106 0.87 -1.17 -19.80
C CYS A 106 1.32 -1.78 -21.13
N ASN A 107 0.72 -1.37 -22.25
CA ASN A 107 1.09 -1.89 -23.56
C ASN A 107 2.49 -1.42 -23.98
N SER A 108 3.35 -2.36 -24.39
CA SER A 108 4.67 -2.02 -24.94
C SER A 108 4.60 -1.18 -26.22
N ILE A 109 3.47 -1.26 -26.94
CA ILE A 109 3.15 -0.40 -28.07
C ILE A 109 1.88 0.38 -27.71
N PRO A 110 1.94 1.71 -27.58
CA PRO A 110 0.78 2.52 -27.26
C PRO A 110 -0.37 2.23 -28.24
N PRO A 111 -1.57 1.89 -27.75
CA PRO A 111 -2.69 1.59 -28.60
C PRO A 111 -3.16 2.85 -29.36
N THR A 112 -3.78 2.66 -30.52
CA THR A 112 -4.35 3.76 -31.33
C THR A 112 -5.84 3.99 -31.06
N ALA A 113 -6.44 3.20 -30.17
CA ALA A 113 -7.83 3.30 -29.73
C ALA A 113 -7.92 2.93 -28.24
N PRO A 114 -8.83 3.55 -27.47
CA PRO A 114 -9.69 4.66 -27.86
C PRO A 114 -8.91 5.94 -28.17
N ILE A 115 -9.55 6.89 -28.86
CA ILE A 115 -8.95 8.16 -29.26
C ILE A 115 -9.05 9.15 -28.08
N VAL A 116 -7.96 9.85 -27.80
CA VAL A 116 -7.94 10.95 -26.83
C VAL A 116 -8.75 12.12 -27.38
N THR A 117 -9.80 12.53 -26.66
CA THR A 117 -10.67 13.65 -27.04
C THR A 117 -10.25 14.95 -26.35
N VAL A 118 -9.69 14.87 -25.14
CA VAL A 118 -9.08 15.99 -24.41
C VAL A 118 -7.77 15.55 -23.77
N ASP A 119 -6.74 16.42 -23.82
CA ASP A 119 -5.43 16.19 -23.18
C ASP A 119 -4.99 17.43 -22.40
N TYR A 120 -5.06 17.34 -21.07
CA TYR A 120 -4.44 18.30 -20.18
C TYR A 120 -3.05 17.82 -19.77
N VAL A 121 -2.07 18.72 -19.84
CA VAL A 121 -0.68 18.45 -19.43
C VAL A 121 -0.32 19.31 -18.23
N ALA A 122 0.40 18.75 -17.26
CA ALA A 122 0.86 19.52 -16.13
C ALA A 122 1.86 20.61 -16.56
N ALA A 123 1.52 21.87 -16.30
CA ALA A 123 2.40 23.03 -16.44
C ALA A 123 3.28 23.24 -15.20
N SER A 124 2.80 22.82 -14.02
CA SER A 124 3.54 22.91 -12.77
C SER A 124 3.03 21.89 -11.73
N GLY A 125 3.73 21.83 -10.59
CA GLY A 125 3.42 20.96 -9.47
C GLY A 125 4.55 19.99 -9.14
N SER A 126 4.31 19.13 -8.15
CA SER A 126 5.22 18.05 -7.77
C SER A 126 4.46 16.79 -7.42
N ALA A 127 5.10 15.64 -7.59
CA ALA A 127 4.66 14.36 -7.06
C ALA A 127 5.48 14.01 -5.81
N GLU A 128 4.81 13.80 -4.69
CA GLU A 128 5.39 13.23 -3.47
C GLU A 128 5.10 11.74 -3.48
N LEU A 129 6.16 10.93 -3.44
CA LEU A 129 6.09 9.49 -3.38
C LEU A 129 6.63 9.05 -2.03
N THR A 130 5.77 8.45 -1.20
CA THR A 130 6.10 7.97 0.13
C THR A 130 6.17 6.45 0.09
N THR A 131 7.36 5.91 0.32
CA THR A 131 7.58 4.47 0.42
C THR A 131 7.63 4.07 1.88
N VAL A 132 6.83 3.08 2.27
CA VAL A 132 6.83 2.47 3.61
C VAL A 132 7.27 1.02 3.47
N PHE A 133 8.15 0.58 4.36
CA PHE A 133 8.52 -0.83 4.49
C PHE A 133 7.74 -1.38 5.67
N LEU A 134 7.02 -2.48 5.46
CA LEU A 134 6.37 -3.26 6.49
C LEU A 134 7.15 -4.57 6.58
N PHE A 135 7.50 -4.95 7.80
CA PHE A 135 8.20 -6.18 8.14
C PHE A 135 7.17 -7.12 8.78
N ASP A 136 7.31 -8.42 8.51
CA ASP A 136 6.33 -9.44 8.88
C ASP A 136 7.00 -10.82 8.72
N ASP A 137 7.17 -11.55 9.82
CA ASP A 137 7.66 -12.94 9.90
C ASP A 137 6.55 -13.99 9.86
N ASP A 138 5.27 -13.57 9.77
CA ASP A 138 4.11 -14.45 9.70
C ASP A 138 3.99 -15.39 10.92
N ASP A 139 4.44 -14.94 12.10
CA ASP A 139 4.33 -15.67 13.37
C ASP A 139 2.89 -15.62 13.96
N GLY A 140 2.05 -14.72 13.45
CA GLY A 140 0.66 -14.56 13.86
C GLY A 140 0.41 -13.49 14.91
N VAL A 141 1.44 -12.82 15.43
CA VAL A 141 1.29 -11.59 16.22
C VAL A 141 1.05 -10.41 15.26
N PRO A 142 0.08 -9.53 15.54
CA PRO A 142 -0.09 -8.33 14.74
C PRO A 142 1.10 -7.37 14.90
N VAL A 143 1.67 -6.90 13.79
CA VAL A 143 2.78 -5.93 13.75
C VAL A 143 2.59 -4.68 14.64
N GLU A 144 1.35 -4.23 14.85
CA GLU A 144 1.07 -3.14 15.79
C GLU A 144 1.38 -3.45 17.27
N ASP A 145 1.34 -4.72 17.65
CA ASP A 145 1.59 -5.23 19.00
C ASP A 145 3.06 -5.61 19.24
N GLU A 146 3.86 -5.77 18.17
CA GLU A 146 5.29 -6.12 18.21
C GLU A 146 6.24 -4.90 18.13
N PHE A 147 5.69 -3.71 17.87
CA PHE A 147 6.48 -2.55 17.48
C PHE A 147 7.47 -2.09 18.57
N ASP A 148 8.77 -2.04 18.23
CA ASP A 148 9.89 -1.59 19.09
C ASP A 148 10.28 -2.60 20.21
N GLY A 149 9.85 -3.87 20.10
CA GLY A 149 10.30 -5.01 20.92
C GLY A 149 11.62 -5.64 20.46
N ASP A 150 12.27 -6.35 21.38
CA ASP A 150 13.47 -7.21 21.22
C ASP A 150 13.52 -8.01 22.53
N THR A 151 12.61 -9.00 22.66
CA THR A 151 12.29 -9.66 23.94
C THR A 151 13.50 -10.42 24.48
N ASP A 152 14.20 -11.18 23.64
CA ASP A 152 15.39 -11.95 24.03
C ASP A 152 16.71 -11.12 23.98
N GLY A 153 16.70 -9.97 23.32
CA GLY A 153 17.83 -9.05 23.26
C GLY A 153 18.95 -9.48 22.31
N ASP A 154 18.68 -10.35 21.34
CA ASP A 154 19.65 -10.86 20.38
C ASP A 154 19.97 -9.87 19.24
N GLY A 155 19.18 -8.78 19.16
CA GLY A 155 19.30 -7.71 18.18
C GLY A 155 18.42 -7.87 16.94
N ILE A 156 17.53 -8.87 16.93
CA ILE A 156 16.41 -9.05 16.02
C ILE A 156 15.12 -8.58 16.73
N PRO A 157 14.59 -7.40 16.36
CA PRO A 157 13.27 -6.98 16.80
C PRO A 157 12.17 -8.00 16.48
N ASN A 158 11.28 -8.20 17.45
CA ASN A 158 10.12 -9.11 17.40
C ASN A 158 9.38 -9.09 16.04
N ILE A 159 9.17 -7.90 15.44
CA ILE A 159 8.47 -7.73 14.14
C ILE A 159 9.05 -8.54 12.95
N TYR A 160 10.22 -9.13 13.13
CA TYR A 160 10.86 -10.01 12.17
C TYR A 160 11.62 -11.17 12.86
N ASP A 161 11.21 -11.52 14.07
CA ASP A 161 11.69 -12.63 14.87
C ASP A 161 10.59 -13.68 15.06
N GLU A 162 10.80 -14.90 14.57
CA GLU A 162 9.79 -15.97 14.69
C GLU A 162 9.76 -16.64 16.08
N ASP A 163 10.62 -16.21 17.00
CA ASP A 163 10.96 -16.82 18.29
C ASP A 163 11.34 -15.69 19.27
N ASP A 164 10.35 -14.88 19.62
CA ASP A 164 10.49 -13.61 20.34
C ASP A 164 11.38 -13.66 21.60
N ASP A 165 11.25 -14.70 22.42
CA ASP A 165 12.02 -14.91 23.66
C ASP A 165 13.28 -15.77 23.47
N GLY A 166 13.52 -16.27 22.26
CA GLY A 166 14.75 -16.93 21.87
C GLY A 166 14.93 -18.31 22.51
N ASP A 167 13.84 -18.98 22.85
CA ASP A 167 13.81 -20.21 23.59
C ASP A 167 13.80 -21.49 22.67
N ASN A 168 13.77 -21.28 21.35
CA ASN A 168 13.66 -22.29 20.27
C ASN A 168 12.27 -22.90 20.08
N VAL A 169 11.22 -22.33 20.67
CA VAL A 169 9.82 -22.58 20.36
C VAL A 169 9.33 -21.43 19.48
N PRO A 170 8.70 -21.69 18.31
CA PRO A 170 8.20 -20.58 17.51
C PRO A 170 7.05 -19.88 18.23
N THR A 171 7.08 -18.55 18.29
CA THR A 171 6.04 -17.68 18.87
C THR A 171 4.65 -18.09 18.41
N ALA A 172 4.49 -18.36 17.11
CA ALA A 172 3.24 -18.86 16.50
C ALA A 172 2.59 -20.08 17.16
N LEU A 173 3.37 -20.88 17.90
CA LEU A 173 2.94 -22.12 18.54
C LEU A 173 2.63 -21.95 20.03
N GLU A 174 2.84 -20.75 20.57
CA GLU A 174 2.60 -20.34 21.97
C GLU A 174 1.50 -19.29 22.09
N LEU A 175 1.01 -18.76 20.96
CA LEU A 175 -0.19 -17.94 20.91
C LEU A 175 -1.46 -18.74 21.25
N ASP A 176 -2.62 -18.06 21.27
CA ASP A 176 -3.92 -18.71 21.39
C ASP A 176 -4.33 -19.51 20.13
N ILE A 177 -3.62 -20.61 19.87
CA ILE A 177 -3.83 -21.48 18.71
C ILE A 177 -5.14 -22.28 18.80
N GLN A 178 -5.73 -22.40 20.00
CA GLN A 178 -6.96 -23.17 20.22
C GLN A 178 -8.21 -22.29 20.06
N ASN A 179 -8.09 -20.97 20.28
CA ASN A 179 -9.16 -19.99 20.15
C ASN A 179 -10.43 -20.48 20.88
N GLU A 180 -10.25 -20.87 22.15
CA GLU A 180 -11.32 -21.51 22.93
C GLU A 180 -12.53 -20.57 23.15
N ASP A 181 -12.29 -19.25 23.13
CA ASP A 181 -13.31 -18.23 23.33
C ASP A 181 -13.99 -17.76 22.02
N GLY A 182 -13.37 -18.04 20.86
CA GLY A 182 -13.89 -17.81 19.53
C GLY A 182 -13.83 -16.36 19.07
N ASP A 183 -12.89 -15.56 19.59
CA ASP A 183 -12.73 -14.15 19.22
C ASP A 183 -11.76 -13.91 18.04
N ASP A 184 -11.04 -14.96 17.61
CA ASP A 184 -10.03 -14.93 16.54
C ASP A 184 -8.87 -13.95 16.84
N ASN A 185 -8.58 -13.66 18.11
CA ASN A 185 -7.49 -12.80 18.55
C ASN A 185 -6.40 -13.65 19.25
N PRO A 186 -5.21 -13.79 18.66
CA PRO A 186 -4.14 -14.62 19.23
C PRO A 186 -3.63 -14.14 20.60
N LEU A 187 -3.94 -12.89 20.99
CA LEU A 187 -3.42 -12.23 22.19
C LEU A 187 -4.41 -12.15 23.36
N THR A 188 -5.67 -12.60 23.22
CA THR A 188 -6.65 -12.50 24.33
C THR A 188 -6.36 -13.49 25.46
N ASN A 189 -5.80 -14.65 25.12
CA ASN A 189 -5.46 -15.74 26.03
C ASN A 189 -4.35 -16.63 25.45
N PRO A 190 -3.15 -16.06 25.21
CA PRO A 190 -1.98 -16.85 24.82
C PRO A 190 -1.64 -17.89 25.89
N LEU A 191 -0.77 -18.84 25.55
CA LEU A 191 -0.29 -19.85 26.48
C LEU A 191 0.51 -19.16 27.62
N ASP A 192 0.39 -19.70 28.84
CA ASP A 192 0.99 -19.21 30.09
C ASP A 192 1.07 -20.43 31.02
N THR A 193 2.11 -21.22 30.81
CA THR A 193 2.22 -22.59 31.29
C THR A 193 2.43 -22.64 32.81
N ASP A 194 3.25 -21.76 33.37
CA ASP A 194 3.50 -21.66 34.81
C ASP A 194 2.50 -20.76 35.57
N ASN A 195 1.68 -19.98 34.84
CA ASN A 195 0.68 -19.04 35.36
C ASN A 195 1.29 -17.87 36.16
N ASP A 196 2.49 -17.40 35.81
CA ASP A 196 3.11 -16.22 36.42
C ASP A 196 2.59 -14.89 35.83
N GLY A 197 1.93 -14.96 34.67
CA GLY A 197 1.32 -13.84 33.95
C GLY A 197 2.16 -13.24 32.83
N ILE A 198 3.32 -13.84 32.52
CA ILE A 198 4.05 -13.66 31.27
C ILE A 198 3.59 -14.77 30.30
N PRO A 199 3.14 -14.44 29.07
CA PRO A 199 2.83 -15.48 28.09
C PRO A 199 4.07 -16.26 27.66
N ASP A 200 3.91 -17.55 27.34
CA ASP A 200 4.99 -18.46 26.94
C ASP A 200 5.86 -17.84 25.82
N TYR A 201 5.25 -17.26 24.77
CA TYR A 201 6.00 -16.60 23.67
C TYR A 201 6.82 -15.34 24.05
N LEU A 202 6.82 -14.96 25.32
CA LEU A 202 7.60 -13.87 25.90
C LEU A 202 8.36 -14.31 27.17
N ASP A 203 8.43 -15.61 27.43
CA ASP A 203 9.01 -16.21 28.64
C ASP A 203 10.05 -17.28 28.26
N ASP A 204 11.30 -17.11 28.71
CA ASP A 204 12.37 -18.04 28.35
C ASP A 204 12.41 -19.33 29.21
N ASP A 205 11.50 -19.47 30.18
CA ASP A 205 11.35 -20.57 31.16
C ASP A 205 9.86 -20.93 31.36
N ASP A 206 9.20 -21.39 30.29
CA ASP A 206 7.75 -21.65 30.18
C ASP A 206 7.07 -22.32 31.38
N ASP A 207 7.74 -23.30 32.01
CA ASP A 207 7.17 -24.06 33.10
C ASP A 207 7.63 -23.61 34.50
N GLY A 208 8.53 -22.61 34.55
CA GLY A 208 9.00 -21.95 35.75
C GLY A 208 9.85 -22.85 36.66
N ASP A 209 10.48 -23.90 36.13
CA ASP A 209 11.33 -24.80 36.91
C ASP A 209 12.76 -24.26 37.14
N GLY A 210 13.13 -23.20 36.41
CA GLY A 210 14.41 -22.51 36.50
C GLY A 210 15.45 -22.99 35.49
N ILE A 211 15.07 -23.80 34.50
CA ILE A 211 15.85 -24.21 33.35
C ILE A 211 15.20 -23.61 32.11
N LEU A 212 15.93 -22.72 31.41
CA LEU A 212 15.39 -22.13 30.18
C LEU A 212 14.91 -23.21 29.20
N THR A 213 13.75 -23.00 28.57
CA THR A 213 13.13 -23.93 27.61
C THR A 213 14.14 -24.43 26.56
N ARG A 214 14.98 -23.53 26.04
CA ARG A 214 16.03 -23.88 25.07
C ARG A 214 17.04 -24.91 25.57
N TYR A 215 17.23 -25.02 26.88
CA TYR A 215 18.12 -25.99 27.51
C TYR A 215 17.42 -27.30 27.86
N GLU A 216 16.15 -27.48 27.49
CA GLU A 216 15.40 -28.71 27.69
C GLU A 216 15.31 -29.55 26.40
N ASP A 217 16.08 -29.17 25.38
CA ASP A 217 16.31 -29.95 24.17
C ASP A 217 17.34 -31.06 24.42
N LYS A 218 16.82 -32.26 24.71
CA LYS A 218 17.58 -33.47 25.03
C LYS A 218 18.41 -33.98 23.87
N ASN A 219 17.93 -33.77 22.65
CA ASN A 219 18.49 -34.38 21.46
C ASN A 219 19.33 -33.39 20.62
N LEU A 220 19.30 -32.11 20.98
CA LEU A 220 20.03 -30.98 20.41
C LEU A 220 19.66 -30.74 18.94
N ASP A 221 18.38 -30.87 18.60
CA ASP A 221 17.84 -30.57 17.27
C ASP A 221 17.16 -29.19 17.14
N LEU A 222 17.30 -28.34 18.17
CA LEU A 222 16.71 -27.01 18.29
C LEU A 222 15.18 -27.05 18.29
N ASN A 223 14.61 -28.07 18.92
CA ASN A 223 13.17 -28.26 18.99
C ASN A 223 12.77 -28.97 20.30
N PRO A 224 12.75 -28.23 21.43
CA PRO A 224 12.37 -28.79 22.74
C PRO A 224 10.96 -29.41 22.74
N ARG A 225 10.09 -28.95 21.84
CA ARG A 225 8.71 -29.42 21.69
C ARG A 225 8.56 -30.90 21.34
N ASN A 226 9.61 -31.53 20.82
CA ASN A 226 9.56 -32.93 20.42
C ASN A 226 10.15 -33.89 21.48
N ASP A 227 10.71 -33.35 22.56
CA ASP A 227 11.27 -34.11 23.65
C ASP A 227 10.21 -34.36 24.73
N VAL A 228 9.93 -35.65 24.95
CA VAL A 228 8.82 -36.11 25.80
C VAL A 228 9.31 -37.28 26.65
N THR A 229 9.36 -37.08 27.96
CA THR A 229 9.71 -38.11 28.94
C THR A 229 8.47 -38.90 29.41
N ASP A 230 7.34 -38.22 29.66
CA ASP A 230 6.04 -38.87 29.92
C ASP A 230 4.98 -38.43 28.87
N PRO A 231 4.58 -39.32 27.95
CA PRO A 231 3.56 -39.01 26.94
C PRO A 231 2.19 -38.60 27.46
N ASN A 232 1.90 -38.77 28.75
CA ASN A 232 0.64 -38.30 29.35
C ASN A 232 0.72 -36.85 29.87
N VAL A 233 1.92 -36.31 30.01
CA VAL A 233 2.13 -34.93 30.48
C VAL A 233 2.27 -33.99 29.27
N GLY A 234 3.17 -34.32 28.35
CA GLY A 234 3.43 -33.47 27.19
C GLY A 234 4.92 -33.38 26.88
N ALA A 235 5.30 -32.29 26.21
CA ALA A 235 6.69 -31.94 26.01
C ALA A 235 7.35 -31.63 27.37
N ASP A 236 8.66 -31.89 27.47
CA ASP A 236 9.39 -31.77 28.72
C ASP A 236 9.49 -30.31 29.19
N TYR A 237 9.64 -29.34 28.27
CA TYR A 237 9.69 -27.89 28.58
C TYR A 237 8.40 -27.25 29.13
N LEU A 238 7.30 -28.01 29.14
CA LEU A 238 6.02 -27.57 29.70
C LEU A 238 5.69 -28.33 31.00
N ASN A 239 6.71 -28.92 31.64
CA ASN A 239 6.53 -29.88 32.72
C ASN A 239 7.57 -29.68 33.83
N PRO A 240 7.22 -28.96 34.91
CA PRO A 240 8.19 -28.49 35.91
C PRO A 240 8.74 -29.60 36.82
N GLU A 241 8.38 -30.86 36.54
CA GLU A 241 8.97 -32.04 37.18
C GLU A 241 10.16 -32.60 36.37
N VAL A 242 10.53 -32.02 35.22
CA VAL A 242 11.57 -32.50 34.28
C VAL A 242 12.71 -31.48 34.05
N ALA A 243 13.34 -31.02 35.14
CA ALA A 243 14.49 -30.09 35.10
C ALA A 243 15.86 -30.66 34.60
N ASP A 244 15.91 -31.46 33.53
CA ASP A 244 17.17 -31.95 32.94
C ASP A 244 17.75 -30.91 31.95
N THR A 245 18.96 -30.40 32.21
CA THR A 245 19.60 -29.38 31.35
C THR A 245 20.55 -29.93 30.28
N TYR A 246 20.45 -29.38 29.08
CA TYR A 246 21.25 -29.65 27.89
C TYR A 246 21.77 -28.33 27.31
N LEU A 247 23.07 -28.25 27.00
CA LEU A 247 23.66 -27.01 26.54
C LEU A 247 23.40 -26.79 25.05
N VAL A 248 22.53 -25.83 24.73
CA VAL A 248 22.26 -25.30 23.39
C VAL A 248 22.96 -23.95 23.23
N ASN A 249 23.80 -23.77 22.21
CA ASN A 249 24.48 -22.48 21.94
C ASN A 249 24.23 -22.01 20.50
N GLU A 250 23.06 -22.36 19.98
CA GLU A 250 22.64 -22.04 18.62
C GLU A 250 21.18 -21.59 18.71
N TYR A 251 20.85 -20.52 18.00
CA TYR A 251 19.48 -20.10 17.72
C TYR A 251 19.03 -20.75 16.42
N ARG A 252 17.72 -20.90 16.25
CA ARG A 252 17.13 -21.30 14.98
C ARG A 252 17.28 -20.20 13.91
N LEU A 253 16.91 -20.55 12.68
CA LEU A 253 16.83 -19.60 11.57
C LEU A 253 15.48 -18.87 11.65
N HIS A 254 15.50 -17.53 11.56
CA HIS A 254 14.32 -16.68 11.45
C HIS A 254 14.13 -16.25 9.99
N GLU A 255 12.92 -16.40 9.46
CA GLU A 255 12.52 -15.92 8.14
C GLU A 255 11.56 -14.75 8.29
N TYR A 256 11.69 -13.74 7.44
CA TYR A 256 10.73 -12.63 7.42
C TYR A 256 10.61 -12.01 6.04
N THR A 257 9.52 -11.28 5.85
CA THR A 257 9.22 -10.57 4.61
C THR A 257 9.31 -9.06 4.79
N ILE A 258 9.73 -8.37 3.73
CA ILE A 258 9.68 -6.91 3.63
C ILE A 258 8.70 -6.54 2.53
N ASN A 259 7.51 -6.10 2.93
CA ASN A 259 6.46 -5.59 2.06
C ASN A 259 6.65 -4.09 1.84
N LYS A 260 6.82 -3.67 0.58
CA LYS A 260 6.96 -2.25 0.24
C LYS A 260 5.65 -1.67 -0.25
N ASN A 261 5.16 -0.65 0.45
CA ASN A 261 3.96 0.09 0.07
C ASN A 261 4.34 1.50 -0.42
N VAL A 262 3.59 2.03 -1.38
CA VAL A 262 3.88 3.32 -2.01
C VAL A 262 2.63 4.18 -2.10
N ALA A 263 2.61 5.30 -1.39
CA ALA A 263 1.59 6.33 -1.53
C ALA A 263 2.07 7.46 -2.44
N ILE A 264 1.17 7.98 -3.29
CA ILE A 264 1.49 9.07 -4.22
C ILE A 264 0.52 10.23 -4.03
N VAL A 265 1.07 11.42 -3.80
CA VAL A 265 0.32 12.67 -3.67
C VAL A 265 0.87 13.71 -4.63
N LEU A 266 0.00 14.32 -5.43
CA LEU A 266 0.34 15.46 -6.27
C LEU A 266 0.09 16.77 -5.50
N LYS A 267 1.03 17.70 -5.55
CA LYS A 267 0.98 19.00 -4.86
C LYS A 267 1.07 20.15 -5.84
N ASN A 268 0.26 21.18 -5.61
CA ASN A 268 0.22 22.41 -6.40
C ASN A 268 0.17 22.14 -7.91
N LEU A 269 -0.64 21.15 -8.31
CA LEU A 269 -0.77 20.69 -9.67
C LEU A 269 -1.56 21.71 -10.49
N VAL A 270 -0.99 22.12 -11.62
CA VAL A 270 -1.65 22.96 -12.60
C VAL A 270 -1.66 22.23 -13.94
N LEU A 271 -2.83 21.85 -14.41
CA LEU A 271 -3.07 21.14 -15.66
C LEU A 271 -3.61 22.11 -16.70
N VAL A 272 -3.04 22.13 -17.90
CA VAL A 272 -3.42 23.08 -18.96
C VAL A 272 -3.81 22.37 -20.26
N SER A 273 -4.83 22.88 -20.93
CA SER A 273 -5.25 22.49 -22.29
C SER A 273 -5.72 23.73 -23.05
N GLY A 274 -4.85 24.26 -23.91
CA GLY A 274 -5.12 25.53 -24.60
C GLY A 274 -5.18 26.71 -23.62
N GLU A 275 -6.35 27.33 -23.48
CA GLU A 275 -6.62 28.44 -22.55
C GLU A 275 -7.26 27.97 -21.23
N GLU A 276 -7.64 26.69 -21.14
CA GLU A 276 -8.27 26.09 -19.96
C GLU A 276 -7.22 25.60 -18.97
N GLU A 277 -7.52 25.76 -17.68
CA GLU A 277 -6.66 25.37 -16.56
C GLU A 277 -7.45 24.66 -15.46
N ILE A 278 -6.90 23.56 -14.94
CA ILE A 278 -7.38 22.86 -13.75
C ILE A 278 -6.29 22.97 -12.69
N THR A 279 -6.64 23.44 -11.49
CA THR A 279 -5.71 23.60 -10.37
C THR A 279 -6.10 22.70 -9.20
N GLN A 280 -5.10 22.05 -8.59
CA GLN A 280 -5.28 21.19 -7.42
C GLN A 280 -4.13 21.45 -6.44
N GLU A 281 -4.45 21.97 -5.24
CA GLU A 281 -3.44 22.18 -4.21
C GLU A 281 -2.87 20.85 -3.70
N THR A 282 -3.74 19.86 -3.48
CA THR A 282 -3.38 18.49 -3.12
C THR A 282 -4.33 17.53 -3.82
N LEU A 283 -3.77 16.52 -4.48
CA LEU A 283 -4.52 15.44 -5.13
C LEU A 283 -3.90 14.10 -4.76
N ASN A 284 -4.64 13.28 -4.02
CA ASN A 284 -4.18 11.94 -3.64
C ASN A 284 -4.38 10.99 -4.82
N MET A 285 -3.30 10.37 -5.30
CA MET A 285 -3.40 9.33 -6.33
C MET A 285 -3.76 7.97 -5.74
N GLY A 286 -3.46 7.73 -4.46
CA GLY A 286 -3.71 6.48 -3.75
C GLY A 286 -2.44 5.80 -3.27
N THR A 287 -2.61 4.56 -2.78
CA THR A 287 -1.54 3.69 -2.29
C THR A 287 -1.47 2.44 -3.15
N LEU A 288 -0.26 1.99 -3.47
CA LEU A 288 0.04 0.67 -4.02
C LEU A 288 0.63 -0.18 -2.90
N GLU A 289 -0.02 -1.27 -2.57
CA GLU A 289 0.42 -2.20 -1.54
C GLU A 289 1.26 -3.32 -2.16
N SER A 290 2.23 -3.82 -1.39
CA SER A 290 3.15 -4.92 -1.74
C SER A 290 3.72 -4.80 -3.16
N ILE A 291 4.19 -3.59 -3.54
CA ILE A 291 4.76 -3.34 -4.87
C ILE A 291 6.04 -4.15 -5.12
N GLU A 292 6.73 -4.49 -4.03
CA GLU A 292 7.89 -5.37 -3.99
C GLU A 292 7.83 -6.11 -2.65
N VAL A 293 7.99 -7.43 -2.70
CA VAL A 293 8.09 -8.31 -1.54
C VAL A 293 9.47 -8.93 -1.55
N ILE A 294 10.19 -8.85 -0.43
CA ILE A 294 11.54 -9.39 -0.27
C ILE A 294 11.54 -10.36 0.89
N GLU A 295 11.89 -11.61 0.63
CA GLU A 295 12.14 -12.62 1.66
C GLU A 295 13.56 -12.45 2.22
N LYS A 296 13.68 -12.64 3.54
CA LYS A 296 14.91 -12.54 4.32
C LYS A 296 15.02 -13.71 5.27
N GLU A 297 16.27 -14.07 5.53
CA GLU A 297 16.66 -15.09 6.49
C GLU A 297 17.74 -14.45 7.37
N THR A 298 17.65 -14.66 8.68
CA THR A 298 18.65 -14.21 9.65
C THR A 298 18.78 -15.22 10.78
N THR A 299 19.97 -15.33 11.35
CA THR A 299 20.21 -16.12 12.57
C THR A 299 21.02 -15.24 13.50
N PRO A 300 20.60 -15.06 14.75
CA PRO A 300 21.33 -14.27 15.75
C PRO A 300 22.73 -14.83 16.04
N GLU A 301 23.62 -13.98 16.55
CA GLU A 301 24.91 -14.44 17.09
C GLU A 301 24.77 -14.73 18.59
N PHE A 302 25.20 -15.93 19.01
CA PHE A 302 25.28 -16.35 20.42
C PHE A 302 26.53 -15.79 21.13
#